data_AF-A0A3D2QYU9-F1
#
_entry.id   AF-A0A3D2QYU9-F1
#
_cell.length_a   1.000
_cell.length_b   1.000
_cell.length_c   1.000
_cell.angle_alpha   90.00
_cell.angle_beta   90.00
_cell.angle_gamma   90.00
#
_symmetry.space_group_name_H-M   'P 1'
#
loop_
_entity.id
_entity.type
_entity.pdbx_description
1 polymer ?
#
loop_
_entity_poly.entity_id
_entity_poly.type
_entity_poly.pdbx_seq_one_letter_code
_entity_poly.pdbx_strand_id
1 'polypeptide(L)'
;MKNLSMLLSLLVIFAVQVDAAPSKAEAEVSKAFTEYFQARQKQDYKTVVALESKSGTMNTNSDGSFHKPLNKQSEADWKASQLGGTLAAYHPDFTELADGVVHVRFYYEGVI
;
A
#
# COMPACT_ATOMS: atom_id res chain seq x y z
N MET A 1 23.19 18.69 41.00
CA MET A 1 22.49 19.22 39.81
C MET A 1 23.01 18.65 38.49
N LYS A 2 24.33 18.45 38.29
CA LYS A 2 24.90 17.81 37.08
C LYS A 2 24.24 16.47 36.71
N ASN A 3 24.03 15.58 37.68
CA ASN A 3 23.44 14.26 37.45
C ASN A 3 21.96 14.35 37.04
N LEU A 4 21.24 15.37 37.51
CA LEU A 4 19.83 15.60 37.16
C LEU A 4 19.68 16.14 35.74
N SER A 5 20.58 17.05 35.31
CA SER A 5 20.65 17.47 33.90
C SER A 5 20.99 16.30 32.97
N MET A 6 21.87 15.39 33.39
CA MET A 6 22.28 14.24 32.58
C MET A 6 21.15 13.20 32.42
N LEU A 7 20.39 12.94 33.49
CA LEU A 7 19.19 12.10 33.47
C LEU A 7 18.07 12.71 32.61
N LEU A 8 17.86 14.03 32.70
CA LEU A 8 16.87 14.73 31.89
C LEU A 8 17.25 14.73 30.40
N SER A 9 18.54 14.86 30.07
CA SER A 9 19.00 14.76 28.68
C SER A 9 18.86 13.36 28.09
N LEU A 10 19.02 12.29 28.88
CA LEU A 10 18.79 10.92 28.40
C LEU A 10 17.31 10.67 28.08
N LEU A 11 16.39 11.22 28.89
CA LEU A 11 14.95 11.04 28.70
C LEU A 11 14.43 11.67 27.42
N VAL A 12 15.01 12.81 26.99
CA VAL A 12 14.65 13.49 25.74
C VAL A 12 15.07 12.68 24.51
N ILE A 13 16.18 11.94 24.58
CA ILE A 13 16.65 11.09 23.46
C ILE A 13 15.68 9.92 23.22
N PHE A 14 15.08 9.35 24.27
CA PHE A 14 14.06 8.30 24.13
C PHE A 14 12.67 8.84 23.75
N ALA A 15 12.35 10.08 24.13
CA ALA A 15 11.06 10.70 23.81
C ALA A 15 10.92 11.12 22.33
N VAL A 16 12.05 11.24 21.63
CA VAL A 16 12.09 11.64 20.21
C VAL A 16 12.49 10.42 19.38
N GLN A 17 11.65 9.38 19.39
CA GLN A 17 11.69 8.38 18.32
C GLN A 17 11.09 9.03 17.07
N VAL A 18 11.94 9.66 16.27
CA VAL A 18 11.57 10.05 14.91
C VAL A 18 11.44 8.75 14.14
N ASP A 19 10.27 8.50 13.56
CA ASP A 19 10.10 7.38 12.63
C ASP A 19 11.18 7.49 11.55
N ALA A 20 11.79 6.37 11.19
CA ALA A 20 12.77 6.39 10.12
C ALA A 20 12.12 6.98 8.87
N ALA A 21 12.83 7.87 8.17
CA ALA A 21 12.35 8.36 6.89
C ALA A 21 12.11 7.15 5.97
N PRO A 22 11.01 7.13 5.19
CA PRO A 22 10.71 6.00 4.33
C PRO A 22 11.87 5.77 3.37
N SER A 23 12.10 4.50 3.05
CA SER A 23 13.08 4.15 2.04
C SER A 23 12.67 4.71 0.68
N LYS A 24 13.62 4.75 -0.26
CA LYS A 24 13.30 5.15 -1.64
C LYS A 24 12.23 4.23 -2.25
N ALA A 25 12.31 2.92 -2.01
CA ALA A 25 11.34 1.96 -2.52
C ALA A 25 9.96 2.16 -1.88
N GLU A 26 9.89 2.39 -0.57
CA GLU A 26 8.63 2.70 0.13
C GLU A 26 7.97 3.97 -0.43
N ALA A 27 8.76 5.02 -0.68
CA ALA A 27 8.25 6.25 -1.27
C ALA A 27 7.72 6.05 -2.71
N GLU A 28 8.42 5.27 -3.53
CA GLU A 28 8.00 4.94 -4.90
C GLU A 28 6.71 4.10 -4.90
N VAL A 29 6.62 3.09 -4.03
CA VAL A 29 5.43 2.23 -3.91
C VAL A 29 4.25 2.98 -3.32
N SER A 30 4.46 3.90 -2.37
CA SER A 30 3.41 4.76 -1.83
C SER A 30 2.78 5.67 -2.89
N LYS A 31 3.62 6.21 -3.78
CA LYS A 31 3.15 6.98 -4.93
C LYS A 31 2.34 6.11 -5.90
N ALA A 32 2.87 4.94 -6.27
CA ALA A 32 2.19 4.01 -7.18
C ALA A 32 0.86 3.50 -6.60
N PHE A 33 0.81 3.20 -5.30
CA PHE A 33 -0.40 2.81 -4.57
C PHE A 33 -1.46 3.91 -4.67
N THR A 34 -1.08 5.16 -4.37
CA THR A 34 -2.00 6.30 -4.46
C THR A 34 -2.54 6.48 -5.88
N GLU A 35 -1.67 6.40 -6.88
CA GLU A 35 -2.05 6.51 -8.29
C GLU A 35 -3.01 5.39 -8.72
N TYR A 36 -2.73 4.15 -8.29
CA TYR A 36 -3.56 2.99 -8.58
C TYR A 36 -4.98 3.13 -8.03
N PHE A 37 -5.13 3.49 -6.75
CA PHE A 37 -6.44 3.67 -6.13
C PHE A 37 -7.20 4.89 -6.71
N GLN A 38 -6.51 5.97 -7.05
CA GLN A 38 -7.11 7.10 -7.76
C GLN A 38 -7.58 6.73 -9.17
N ALA A 39 -6.81 5.92 -9.91
CA ALA A 39 -7.19 5.44 -11.23
C ALA A 39 -8.45 4.56 -11.14
N ARG A 40 -8.54 3.68 -10.14
CA ARG A 40 -9.75 2.89 -9.90
C ARG A 40 -10.97 3.75 -9.54
N GLN A 41 -10.81 4.78 -8.70
CA GLN A 41 -11.89 5.72 -8.37
C GLN A 41 -12.39 6.47 -9.61
N LYS A 42 -11.47 6.91 -10.48
CA LYS A 42 -11.78 7.61 -11.74
C LYS A 42 -12.21 6.68 -12.87
N GLN A 43 -12.21 5.37 -12.64
CA GLN A 43 -12.46 4.34 -13.64
C GLN A 43 -11.51 4.43 -14.85
N ASP A 44 -10.28 4.90 -14.62
CA ASP A 44 -9.20 4.93 -15.60
C ASP A 44 -8.50 3.56 -15.65
N TYR A 45 -9.18 2.59 -16.27
CA TYR A 45 -8.72 1.20 -16.29
C TYR A 45 -7.42 0.99 -17.05
N LYS A 46 -7.09 1.88 -17.98
CA LYS A 46 -5.80 1.86 -18.68
C LYS A 46 -4.65 2.08 -17.71
N THR A 47 -4.75 3.08 -16.84
CA THR A 47 -3.75 3.35 -15.80
C THR A 47 -3.71 2.24 -14.76
N VAL A 48 -4.87 1.70 -14.36
CA VAL A 48 -4.94 0.55 -13.45
C VAL A 48 -4.13 -0.64 -13.99
N VAL A 49 -4.39 -1.06 -15.23
CA VAL A 49 -3.67 -2.18 -15.87
C VAL A 49 -2.19 -1.88 -16.07
N ALA A 50 -1.82 -0.63 -16.34
CA ALA A 50 -0.42 -0.23 -16.51
C ALA A 50 0.41 -0.32 -15.21
N LEU A 51 -0.24 -0.17 -14.05
CA LEU A 51 0.38 -0.25 -12.73
C LEU A 51 0.41 -1.68 -12.17
N GLU A 52 -0.29 -2.63 -12.79
CA GLU A 52 -0.30 -4.03 -12.39
C GLU A 52 0.90 -4.81 -12.94
N SER A 53 1.20 -5.94 -12.29
CA SER A 53 2.25 -6.84 -12.74
C SER A 53 1.98 -7.37 -14.15
N LYS A 54 2.98 -7.27 -15.03
CA LYS A 54 2.92 -7.84 -16.39
C LYS A 54 2.78 -9.37 -16.41
N SER A 55 3.22 -10.04 -15.36
CA SER A 55 3.07 -11.49 -15.18
C SER A 55 1.75 -11.89 -14.50
N GLY A 56 0.95 -10.91 -14.04
CA GLY A 56 -0.31 -11.14 -13.33
C GLY A 56 -0.18 -11.10 -11.81
N THR A 57 -1.31 -11.28 -11.13
CA THR A 57 -1.48 -11.21 -9.68
C THR A 57 -2.08 -12.51 -9.14
N MET A 58 -1.62 -12.92 -7.96
CA MET A 58 -2.22 -14.02 -7.20
C MET A 58 -3.16 -13.42 -6.15
N ASN A 59 -4.38 -13.96 -6.06
CA ASN A 59 -5.42 -13.44 -5.18
C ASN A 59 -6.03 -14.58 -4.37
N THR A 60 -6.60 -14.25 -3.21
CA THR A 60 -7.34 -15.20 -2.36
C THR A 60 -8.73 -14.62 -2.09
N ASN A 61 -9.72 -15.47 -1.82
CA ASN A 61 -11.03 -14.99 -1.35
C ASN A 61 -10.89 -14.23 -0.02
N SER A 62 -11.79 -13.29 0.25
CA SER A 62 -11.78 -12.46 1.46
C SER A 62 -11.93 -13.27 2.75
N ASP A 63 -12.59 -14.43 2.68
CA ASP A 63 -12.74 -15.39 3.77
C ASP A 63 -11.54 -16.34 3.93
N GLY A 64 -10.50 -16.21 3.09
CA GLY A 64 -9.30 -17.03 3.12
C GLY A 64 -9.47 -18.46 2.60
N SER A 65 -10.65 -18.82 2.06
CA SER A 65 -11.00 -20.20 1.74
C SER A 65 -10.23 -20.81 0.56
N PHE A 66 -9.96 -20.02 -0.49
CA PHE A 66 -9.34 -20.51 -1.73
C PHE A 66 -8.42 -19.48 -2.39
N HIS A 67 -7.26 -19.96 -2.86
CA HIS A 67 -6.41 -19.23 -3.80
C HIS A 67 -7.06 -19.23 -5.19
N LYS A 68 -7.19 -18.06 -5.79
CA LYS A 68 -7.68 -17.88 -7.15
C LYS A 68 -6.55 -18.21 -8.14
N PRO A 69 -6.88 -18.67 -9.36
CA PRO A 69 -5.90 -18.76 -10.44
C PRO A 69 -5.17 -17.43 -10.67
N LEU A 70 -3.95 -17.50 -11.21
CA LEU A 70 -3.19 -16.34 -11.63
C LEU A 70 -4.06 -15.45 -12.54
N ASN A 71 -4.22 -14.19 -12.16
CA ASN A 71 -5.09 -13.26 -12.85
C ASN A 71 -4.26 -12.19 -13.56
N LYS A 72 -4.53 -11.95 -14.84
CA LYS A 72 -3.95 -10.83 -15.58
C LYS A 72 -5.08 -10.04 -16.21
N GLN A 73 -5.53 -9.01 -15.50
CA GLN A 73 -6.72 -8.26 -15.89
C GLN A 73 -6.42 -7.35 -17.08
N SER A 74 -7.33 -7.36 -18.05
CA SER A 74 -7.41 -6.37 -19.11
C SER A 74 -8.26 -5.18 -18.69
N GLU A 75 -8.24 -4.11 -19.49
CA GLU A 75 -9.16 -2.96 -19.29
C GLU A 75 -10.63 -3.40 -19.37
N ALA A 76 -10.94 -4.39 -20.22
CA ALA A 76 -12.28 -4.93 -20.36
C ALA A 76 -12.71 -5.71 -19.11
N ASP A 77 -11.81 -6.48 -18.51
CA ASP A 77 -12.07 -7.21 -17.26
C ASP A 77 -12.33 -6.24 -16.11
N TRP A 78 -11.52 -5.18 -16.00
CA TRP A 78 -11.71 -4.13 -15.01
C TRP A 78 -13.06 -3.42 -15.17
N LYS A 79 -13.43 -3.08 -16.41
CA LYS A 79 -14.74 -2.48 -16.72
C LYS A 79 -15.90 -3.40 -16.36
N ALA A 80 -15.76 -4.71 -16.55
CA ALA A 80 -16.77 -5.70 -16.21
C ALA A 80 -16.86 -5.98 -14.70
N SER A 81 -15.77 -5.79 -13.95
CA SER A 81 -15.69 -6.14 -12.53
C SER A 81 -16.57 -5.31 -11.61
N GLN A 82 -16.94 -4.09 -12.01
CA GLN A 82 -17.63 -3.09 -11.18
C GLN A 82 -16.86 -2.69 -9.89
N LEU A 83 -15.59 -3.08 -9.75
CA LEU A 83 -14.73 -2.79 -8.60
C LEU A 83 -14.09 -1.37 -8.62
N GLY A 84 -14.66 -0.47 -9.42
CA GLY A 84 -14.20 0.91 -9.65
C GLY A 84 -15.27 1.94 -9.24
N GLY A 85 -14.89 3.21 -9.14
CA GLY A 85 -15.83 4.30 -8.82
C GLY A 85 -15.88 4.66 -7.34
N THR A 86 -16.56 3.87 -6.51
CA THR A 86 -16.86 4.24 -5.10
C THR A 86 -15.97 3.50 -4.10
N LEU A 87 -14.65 3.46 -4.33
CA LEU A 87 -13.71 2.77 -3.44
C LEU A 87 -12.76 3.75 -2.72
N ALA A 88 -12.42 3.47 -1.47
CA ALA A 88 -11.50 4.29 -0.69
C ALA A 88 -10.53 3.41 0.10
N ALA A 89 -9.23 3.69 -0.02
CA ALA A 89 -8.18 3.03 0.74
C ALA A 89 -7.84 3.84 1.99
N TYR A 90 -7.59 3.13 3.08
CA TYR A 90 -7.35 3.67 4.41
C TYR A 90 -6.15 2.97 5.06
N HIS A 91 -5.42 3.74 5.87
CA HIS A 91 -4.30 3.26 6.68
C HIS A 91 -3.28 2.40 5.91
N PRO A 92 -2.78 2.84 4.73
CA PRO A 92 -1.73 2.10 4.06
C PRO A 92 -0.43 2.19 4.86
N ASP A 93 0.13 1.02 5.15
CA ASP A 93 1.37 0.79 5.87
C ASP A 93 2.35 0.12 4.90
N PHE A 94 3.50 0.75 4.68
CA PHE A 94 4.50 0.36 3.70
C PHE A 94 5.73 -0.13 4.45
N THR A 95 6.20 -1.34 4.11
CA THR A 95 7.39 -1.92 4.74
C THR A 95 8.27 -2.57 3.68
N GLU A 96 9.47 -2.05 3.49
CA GLU A 96 10.49 -2.72 2.67
C GLU A 96 11.01 -3.97 3.38
N LEU A 97 10.80 -5.14 2.78
CA LEU A 97 11.20 -6.44 3.32
C LEU A 97 12.59 -6.88 2.82
N ALA A 98 12.96 -6.41 1.63
CA ALA A 98 14.25 -6.64 0.96
C ALA A 98 14.47 -5.52 -0.06
N ASP A 99 15.68 -5.40 -0.61
CA ASP A 99 16.04 -4.35 -1.58
C ASP A 99 15.03 -4.28 -2.76
N GLY A 100 14.28 -3.19 -2.82
CA GLY A 100 13.26 -2.94 -3.83
C GLY A 100 11.95 -3.71 -3.66
N VAL A 101 11.75 -4.45 -2.56
CA VAL A 101 10.56 -5.27 -2.29
C VAL A 101 9.79 -4.69 -1.11
N VAL A 102 8.65 -4.06 -1.42
CA VAL A 102 7.78 -3.43 -0.42
C VAL A 102 6.49 -4.22 -0.25
N HIS A 103 6.17 -4.56 0.98
CA HIS A 103 4.87 -5.05 1.39
C HIS A 103 3.98 -3.89 1.79
N VAL A 104 2.73 -3.89 1.31
CA VAL A 104 1.74 -2.87 1.66
C VAL A 104 0.56 -3.53 2.35
N ARG A 105 0.27 -3.11 3.59
CA ARG A 105 -0.91 -3.52 4.33
C ARG A 105 -1.87 -2.35 4.43
N PHE A 106 -3.13 -2.57 4.08
CA PHE A 106 -4.13 -1.51 4.07
C PHE A 106 -5.55 -2.08 4.22
N TYR A 107 -6.49 -1.23 4.57
CA TYR A 107 -7.92 -1.50 4.53
C TYR A 107 -8.56 -0.68 3.41
N TYR A 108 -9.59 -1.20 2.74
CA TYR A 108 -10.32 -0.41 1.77
C TYR A 108 -11.80 -0.77 1.76
N GLU A 109 -12.64 0.24 1.53
CA GLU A 109 -14.10 0.14 1.50
C GLU A 109 -14.64 0.34 0.09
N GLY A 110 -15.93 0.03 -0.09
CA GLY A 110 -16.65 0.31 -1.34
C GLY A 110 -16.60 -0.81 -2.37
N VAL A 111 -16.27 -2.03 -1.95
CA VAL A 111 -16.50 -3.24 -2.74
C VAL A 111 -17.96 -3.66 -2.50
N ILE A 112 -18.80 -3.50 -3.52
CA ILE A 112 -20.23 -3.86 -3.50
C ILE A 112 -20.44 -5.09 -4.38
#